data_AF-A0A1V4M3I3-F1
#
_entry.id   AF-A0A1V4M3I3-F1
#
_cell.length_a   1.000
_cell.length_b   1.000
_cell.length_c   1.000
_cell.angle_alpha   90.00
_cell.angle_beta   90.00
_cell.angle_gamma   90.00
#
_symmetry.space_group_name_H-M   'P 1'
#
loop_
_entity.id
_entity.type
_entity.pdbx_description
1 polymer ?
#
loop_
_entity_poly.entity_id
_entity_poly.type
_entity_poly.pdbx_seq_one_letter_code
_entity_poly.pdbx_strand_id
1 'polypeptide(L)' 'MDITAAMALKRFMDISDRRGIQLVISGIQPQPLEVLEKTGLSDRIQEDRIFSQIEDALVCAQKIVAENKTG' A
#
# COMPACT_ATOMS: atom_id res chain seq x y z
N MET A 1 2.84 -13.13 -6.27
CA MET A 1 3.26 -11.93 -7.03
C MET A 1 4.61 -12.24 -7.65
N ASP A 2 4.90 -11.81 -8.88
CA ASP A 2 6.22 -11.96 -9.51
C ASP A 2 6.94 -10.60 -9.64
N ILE A 3 8.18 -10.61 -10.15
CA ILE A 3 9.00 -9.40 -10.31
C ILE A 3 8.32 -8.38 -11.24
N THR A 4 7.68 -8.85 -12.31
CA THR A 4 6.97 -7.98 -13.27
C THR A 4 5.84 -7.23 -12.59
N ALA A 5 5.02 -7.93 -11.80
CA ALA A 5 3.95 -7.33 -11.01
C ALA A 5 4.48 -6.34 -9.97
N ALA A 6 5.59 -6.65 -9.29
CA ALA A 6 6.22 -5.75 -8.34
C ALA A 6 6.74 -4.46 -9.03
N MET A 7 7.33 -4.57 -10.23
CA MET A 7 7.77 -3.41 -11.00
C MET A 7 6.58 -2.56 -11.48
N ALA A 8 5.46 -3.18 -11.87
CA ALA A 8 4.25 -2.47 -12.23
C ALA A 8 3.67 -1.70 -11.02
N LEU A 9 3.64 -2.35 -9.85
CA LEU A 9 3.24 -1.70 -8.60
C LEU A 9 4.16 -0.53 -8.25
N LYS A 10 5.48 -0.70 -8.36
CA LYS A 10 6.44 0.39 -8.15
C LYS A 10 6.13 1.60 -9.04
N ARG A 11 5.88 1.39 -10.34
CA ARG A 11 5.54 2.48 -11.27
C ARG A 11 4.22 3.16 -10.89
N PHE A 12 3.24 2.39 -10.45
CA PHE A 12 1.98 2.93 -9.96
C PHE A 12 2.19 3.80 -8.71
N MET A 13 2.99 3.34 -7.75
CA MET A 13 3.37 4.13 -6.56
C MET A 13 4.07 5.43 -6.96
N ASP A 14 5.01 5.38 -7.91
CA ASP A 14 5.72 6.56 -8.41
C ASP A 14 4.75 7.60 -9.03
N ILE A 15 3.62 7.16 -9.62
CA ILE A 15 2.56 8.04 -10.15
C ILE A 15 1.68 8.58 -9.02
N SER A 16 1.31 7.73 -8.06
CA SER A 16 0.49 8.09 -6.90
C SER A 16 1.18 9.14 -6.03
N ASP A 17 2.48 8.99 -5.75
CA ASP A 17 3.30 9.93 -4.99
C ASP A 17 3.27 11.33 -5.60
N ARG A 18 3.44 11.41 -6.94
CA ARG A 18 3.39 12.68 -7.69
C ARG A 18 2.03 13.37 -7.66
N ARG A 19 0.97 12.62 -7.36
CA ARG A 19 -0.40 13.12 -7.29
C ARG A 19 -0.88 13.31 -5.85
N GLY A 20 -0.03 13.06 -4.85
CA GLY A 20 -0.42 13.10 -3.44
C GLY A 20 -1.45 12.03 -3.07
N ILE A 21 -1.49 10.91 -3.80
CA ILE A 21 -2.41 9.81 -3.54
C ILE A 21 -1.77 8.86 -2.53
N GLN A 22 -2.43 8.65 -1.41
CA GLN A 22 -2.02 7.68 -0.38
C GLN A 22 -2.53 6.28 -0.72
N LEU A 23 -1.69 5.28 -0.47
CA LEU A 23 -1.99 3.87 -0.77
C LEU A 23 -2.27 3.07 0.50
N VAL A 24 -3.20 2.13 0.37
CA VAL A 24 -3.52 1.09 1.36
C VAL A 24 -3.75 -0.21 0.59
N ILE A 25 -3.17 -1.32 1.05
CA ILE A 25 -3.31 -2.65 0.43
C ILE A 25 -4.15 -3.54 1.34
N SER A 26 -5.13 -4.22 0.76
CA SER A 26 -5.91 -5.27 1.41
C SER A 26 -5.72 -6.63 0.74
N GLY A 27 -6.04 -7.71 1.45
CA GLY A 27 -6.04 -9.06 0.90
C GLY A 27 -4.66 -9.61 0.56
N ILE A 28 -3.58 -9.00 1.08
CA ILE A 28 -2.22 -9.47 0.81
C ILE A 28 -2.08 -10.91 1.29
N GLN A 29 -1.60 -11.78 0.42
CA GLN A 29 -1.22 -13.15 0.79
C GLN A 29 0.25 -13.19 1.20
N PRO A 30 0.72 -14.19 1.98
CA PRO A 30 2.10 -14.26 2.45
C PRO A 30 3.15 -14.17 1.34
N GLN A 31 2.94 -14.85 0.21
CA GLN A 31 3.90 -14.82 -0.91
C GLN A 31 4.01 -13.42 -1.56
N PRO A 32 2.91 -12.74 -1.94
CA PRO A 32 2.96 -11.32 -2.32
C PRO A 32 3.65 -10.41 -1.30
N LEU A 33 3.40 -10.59 0.00
CA LEU A 33 4.00 -9.79 1.06
C LEU A 33 5.53 -9.92 1.08
N GLU A 34 6.04 -11.15 1.01
CA GLU A 34 7.49 -11.43 0.97
C GLU A 34 8.17 -10.74 -0.22
N VAL A 35 7.49 -10.64 -1.37
CA VAL A 35 8.01 -9.92 -2.55
C VAL A 35 8.06 -8.41 -2.29
N LEU A 36 7.05 -7.85 -1.63
CA LEU A 36 7.05 -6.42 -1.26
C LEU A 36 8.19 -6.08 -0.30
N GLU A 37 8.42 -6.92 0.70
CA GLU A 37 9.51 -6.79 1.67
C GLU A 37 10.87 -6.84 0.97
N LYS A 38 11.11 -7.88 0.16
CA LYS A 38 12.39 -8.05 -0.57
C LYS A 38 12.70 -6.93 -1.56
N THR A 39 11.67 -6.24 -2.05
CA THR A 39 11.81 -5.14 -3.00
C THR A 39 11.82 -3.75 -2.35
N GLY A 40 11.64 -3.67 -1.02
CA GLY A 40 11.51 -2.42 -0.27
C GLY A 40 10.23 -1.64 -0.61
N LEU A 41 9.25 -2.29 -1.23
CA LEU A 41 7.96 -1.66 -1.56
C LEU A 41 7.06 -1.58 -0.34
N SER A 42 7.20 -2.49 0.64
CA SER A 42 6.51 -2.42 1.94
C SER A 42 6.77 -1.10 2.66
N ASP A 43 8.04 -0.70 2.75
CA ASP A 43 8.48 0.51 3.45
C ASP A 43 7.86 1.77 2.82
N ARG A 44 7.76 1.77 1.48
CA ARG A 44 7.17 2.87 0.73
C ARG A 44 5.65 2.96 0.90
N ILE A 45 4.97 1.82 1.00
CA ILE A 45 3.53 1.78 1.30
C ILE A 45 3.28 2.17 2.76
N GLN A 46 4.27 1.98 3.63
CA GLN A 46 4.21 1.94 5.09
C GLN A 46 3.57 0.62 5.54
N GLU A 47 4.30 -0.15 6.36
CA GLU A 47 3.89 -1.48 6.78
C GLU A 47 2.53 -1.50 7.48
N ASP A 48 2.20 -0.43 8.19
CA ASP A 48 0.90 -0.21 8.86
C ASP A 48 -0.26 0.07 7.88
N ARG A 49 -0.02 0.05 6.57
CA ARG A 49 -1.03 0.19 5.50
C ARG A 49 -1.19 -1.05 4.64
N ILE A 50 -0.62 -2.19 5.06
CA ILE A 50 -0.70 -3.46 4.37
C ILE A 50 -1.49 -4.45 5.25
N PHE A 51 -2.64 -4.89 4.75
CA PHE A 51 -3.60 -5.68 5.51
C PHE A 51 -3.96 -7.00 4.82
N SER A 52 -4.17 -8.04 5.62
CA SER A 52 -4.67 -9.33 5.14
C SER A 52 -6.19 -9.32 4.91
N GLN A 53 -6.93 -8.47 5.63
CA GLN A 53 -8.38 -8.33 5.53
C GLN A 53 -8.77 -6.98 4.92
N ILE A 54 -9.93 -6.93 4.25
CA ILE A 54 -10.41 -5.70 3.60
C ILE A 54 -10.95 -4.69 4.61
N GLU A 55 -11.53 -5.17 5.70
CA GLU A 55 -12.11 -4.37 6.77
C GLU A 55 -11.05 -3.48 7.42
N ASP A 56 -9.87 -4.04 7.72
CA ASP A 56 -8.76 -3.31 8.35
C ASP A 56 -8.24 -2.20 7.44
N ALA A 57 -8.12 -2.49 6.13
CA ALA A 57 -7.72 -1.51 5.13
C ALA A 57 -8.74 -0.37 5.01
N LEU A 58 -10.04 -0.66 5.07
CA LEU A 58 -11.09 0.36 5.03
C LEU A 58 -11.06 1.24 6.27
N VAL A 59 -10.79 0.68 7.46
CA VAL A 59 -10.64 1.46 8.70
C VAL A 59 -9.42 2.39 8.60
N CYS A 60 -8.29 1.88 8.12
CA CYS A 60 -7.09 2.68 7.88
C CYS A 60 -7.36 3.83 6.90
N ALA A 61 -7.98 3.54 5.75
CA ALA A 61 -8.32 4.55 4.75
C ALA A 61 -9.25 5.65 5.32
N GLN A 62 -10.22 5.29 6.16
CA GLN A 62 -11.10 6.26 6.82
C GLN A 62 -10.34 7.18 7.78
N LYS A 63 -9.40 6.65 8.56
CA LYS A 63 -8.56 7.45 9.46
C LYS A 63 -7.73 8.46 8.68
N ILE A 64 -7.04 8.01 7.63
CA ILE A 64 -6.25 8.87 6.74
C ILE A 64 -7.10 10.02 6.18
N VAL A 65 -8.31 9.71 5.69
CA VAL A 65 -9.22 10.74 5.16
C VAL A 65 -9.70 11.72 6.24
N ALA A 66 -9.96 11.25 7.46
CA ALA A 66 -10.38 12.09 8.58
C ALA A 66 -9.25 13.05 9.03
N GLU A 67 -8.02 12.56 9.11
CA GLU A 67 -6.83 13.35 9.43
C GLU A 67 -6.57 14.43 8.37
N ASN A 68 -6.70 14.09 7.09
CA ASN A 68 -6.51 15.06 6.00
C ASN A 68 -7.61 16.14 5.93
N LYS A 69 -8.80 15.90 6.49
CA LYS A 69 -9.90 16.88 6.52
C LYS A 69 -9.80 17.88 7.68
N THR A 70 -8.95 17.60 8.66
CA THR A 70 -8.76 18.42 9.85
C THR A 70 -7.50 19.29 9.80
N GLY A 71 -6.70 19.14 8.73
CA GLY A 71 -5.54 19.98 8.41
C GLY A 71 -5.85 21.09 7.40
#